data_AF-A0A7S3D7V7-F1
#
_entry.id   AF-A0A7S3D7V7-F1
#
_cell.length_a   1.000
_cell.length_b   1.000
_cell.length_c   1.000
_cell.angle_alpha   90.00
_cell.angle_beta   90.00
_cell.angle_gamma   90.00
#
_symmetry.space_group_name_H-M   'P 1'
#
loop_
_entity.id
_entity.type
_entity.pdbx_description
1 polymer ?
#
loop_
_entity_poly.entity_id
_entity_poly.type
_entity_poly.pdbx_seq_one_letter_code
_entity_poly.pdbx_strand_id
1 'polypeptide(L)'
;IEVLLRFFFYLFTSLLFFVVASSLLQPWHQPQKKSKVSASDVQSHINDLERINEQLLEIDQDLAAEIKAVQEKYNAKKRPLFEKRDKAASNIPNFWADIFESHPSFGEILSEFDLEVLQYMTDLKVTEGDNDAFKVEMFFKENPHFENASIFVNVTETDGAYDCQGSTIKWKSLRNVG
;
A
#
# COMPACT_ATOMS: atom_id res chain seq x y z
N ILE A 1 -0.29 0.43 10.40
CA ILE A 1 -1.05 0.22 11.67
C ILE A 1 -2.53 -0.04 11.39
N GLU A 2 -3.22 0.76 10.57
CA GLU A 2 -4.63 0.47 10.18
C GLU A 2 -4.83 -0.81 9.36
N VAL A 3 -3.89 -1.18 8.48
CA VAL A 3 -3.95 -2.45 7.72
C VAL A 3 -3.74 -3.67 8.63
N LEU A 4 -2.82 -3.58 9.59
CA LEU A 4 -2.65 -4.60 10.62
C LEU A 4 -3.89 -4.71 11.51
N LEU A 5 -4.53 -3.59 11.86
CA LEU A 5 -5.79 -3.60 12.61
C LEU A 5 -6.92 -4.27 11.84
N ARG A 6 -7.02 -4.10 10.52
CA ARG A 6 -8.02 -4.81 9.68
C ARG A 6 -7.72 -6.31 9.53
N PHE A 7 -6.45 -6.69 9.39
CA PHE A 7 -6.04 -8.10 9.32
C PHE A 7 -6.29 -8.83 10.66
N PHE A 8 -6.04 -8.17 11.79
CA PHE A 8 -6.35 -8.72 13.11
C PHE A 8 -7.86 -8.75 13.41
N PHE A 9 -8.66 -7.80 12.91
CA PHE A 9 -10.11 -7.81 13.10
C PHE A 9 -10.81 -8.97 12.36
N TYR A 10 -10.32 -9.35 11.17
CA TYR A 10 -10.83 -10.51 10.43
C TYR A 10 -10.42 -11.86 11.03
N LEU A 11 -9.20 -11.97 11.57
CA LEU A 11 -8.77 -13.18 12.28
C LEU A 11 -9.51 -13.37 13.62
N PHE A 12 -9.85 -12.27 14.32
CA PHE A 12 -10.52 -12.35 15.62
C PHE A 12 -12.03 -12.64 15.53
N THR A 13 -12.73 -12.23 14.47
CA THR A 13 -14.16 -12.55 14.29
C THR A 13 -14.40 -13.98 13.79
N SER A 14 -13.42 -14.60 13.11
CA SER A 14 -13.52 -15.99 12.63
C SER A 14 -13.10 -17.02 13.70
N LEU A 15 -12.01 -16.81 14.44
CA LEU A 15 -11.59 -17.75 15.49
C LEU A 15 -12.50 -17.74 16.73
N LEU A 16 -13.08 -16.59 17.09
CA LEU A 16 -13.97 -16.50 18.25
C LEU A 16 -15.27 -17.28 18.02
N PHE A 17 -15.74 -17.39 16.78
CA PHE A 17 -16.90 -18.22 16.42
C PHE A 17 -16.58 -19.73 16.50
N PHE A 18 -15.37 -20.13 16.07
CA PHE A 18 -14.92 -21.52 16.15
C PHE A 18 -14.63 -21.98 17.58
N VAL A 19 -14.02 -21.14 18.42
CA VAL A 19 -13.66 -21.50 19.81
C VAL A 19 -14.90 -21.53 20.71
N VAL A 20 -15.83 -20.58 20.57
CA VAL A 20 -17.08 -20.56 21.35
C VAL A 20 -18.04 -21.68 20.92
N ALA A 21 -18.09 -22.04 19.62
CA ALA A 21 -18.86 -23.20 19.16
C ALA A 21 -18.25 -24.54 19.61
N SER A 22 -16.92 -24.65 19.72
CA SER A 22 -16.25 -25.88 20.17
C SER A 22 -16.41 -26.16 21.68
N SER A 23 -16.62 -25.12 22.48
CA SER A 23 -16.62 -25.21 23.95
C SER A 23 -18.02 -25.47 24.56
N LEU A 24 -19.09 -25.53 23.76
CA LEU A 24 -20.45 -25.68 24.28
C LEU A 24 -21.11 -27.06 24.13
N LEU A 25 -20.55 -28.06 23.43
CA LEU A 25 -21.18 -29.40 23.39
C LEU A 25 -20.23 -30.59 23.18
N GLN A 26 -19.69 -31.12 24.28
CA GLN A 26 -19.55 -32.58 24.46
C GLN A 26 -20.24 -32.98 25.78
N PRO A 27 -20.70 -34.24 26.00
CA PRO A 27 -21.11 -35.29 25.06
C PRO A 27 -22.46 -35.96 25.45
N TRP A 28 -23.31 -36.31 24.47
CA TRP A 28 -24.29 -37.41 24.62
C TRP A 28 -24.07 -38.42 23.50
N HIS A 29 -23.78 -39.67 23.85
CA HIS A 29 -23.91 -40.80 22.94
C HIS A 29 -25.40 -40.97 22.63
N GLN A 30 -25.86 -40.44 21.51
CA GLN A 30 -27.04 -40.95 20.83
C GLN A 30 -26.56 -41.71 19.59
N PRO A 31 -27.17 -42.86 19.24
CA PRO A 31 -26.89 -43.50 17.96
C PRO A 31 -27.25 -42.47 16.89
N GLN A 32 -26.24 -41.94 16.19
CA GLN A 32 -26.49 -41.05 15.07
C GLN A 32 -27.29 -41.86 14.05
N LYS A 33 -28.61 -41.63 14.00
CA LYS A 33 -29.39 -41.89 12.81
C LYS A 33 -28.68 -41.09 11.73
N LYS A 34 -27.86 -41.75 10.91
CA LYS A 34 -27.28 -41.15 9.70
C LYS A 34 -28.46 -40.61 8.91
N SER A 35 -28.67 -39.31 8.98
CA SER A 35 -29.64 -38.62 8.14
C SER A 35 -29.23 -38.93 6.70
N LYS A 36 -30.09 -39.61 5.95
CA LYS A 36 -29.93 -39.78 4.50
C LYS A 36 -30.22 -38.42 3.86
N VAL A 37 -29.29 -37.49 3.98
CA VAL A 37 -29.32 -36.29 3.14
C VAL A 37 -29.04 -36.76 1.73
N SER A 38 -29.99 -36.55 0.82
CA SER A 38 -29.82 -36.99 -0.56
C SER A 38 -28.82 -36.08 -1.26
N ALA A 39 -28.12 -36.59 -2.28
CA ALA A 39 -27.18 -35.77 -3.05
C ALA A 39 -27.84 -34.52 -3.67
N SER A 40 -29.15 -34.58 -3.98
CA SER A 40 -29.93 -33.44 -4.45
C SER A 40 -30.16 -32.36 -3.38
N ASP A 41 -30.34 -32.75 -2.11
CA ASP A 41 -30.50 -31.78 -1.02
C ASP A 41 -29.18 -31.05 -0.75
N VAL A 42 -28.06 -31.79 -0.76
CA VAL A 42 -26.72 -31.20 -0.66
C VAL A 42 -26.47 -30.21 -1.80
N GLN A 43 -26.85 -30.56 -3.03
CA GLN A 43 -26.68 -29.67 -4.18
C GLN A 43 -27.54 -28.40 -4.05
N SER A 44 -28.77 -28.51 -3.56
CA SER A 44 -29.63 -27.34 -3.29
C SER A 44 -28.98 -26.40 -2.29
N HIS A 45 -28.42 -26.93 -1.20
CA HIS A 45 -27.75 -26.13 -0.19
C HIS A 45 -26.47 -25.47 -0.71
N ILE A 46 -25.71 -26.15 -1.58
CA ILE A 46 -24.54 -25.54 -2.24
C ILE A 46 -24.98 -24.35 -3.10
N ASN A 47 -26.04 -24.50 -3.90
CA ASN A 47 -26.54 -23.41 -4.74
C ASN A 47 -27.03 -22.22 -3.90
N ASP A 48 -27.66 -22.48 -2.74
CA ASP A 48 -28.05 -21.42 -1.80
C ASP A 48 -26.82 -20.69 -1.23
N LEU A 49 -25.75 -21.43 -0.88
CA LEU A 49 -24.48 -20.83 -0.42
C LEU A 49 -23.80 -20.00 -1.52
N GLU A 50 -23.79 -20.48 -2.75
CA GLU A 50 -23.25 -19.73 -3.90
C GLU A 50 -23.98 -18.40 -4.09
N ARG A 51 -25.32 -18.41 -4.03
CA ARG A 51 -26.14 -17.19 -4.09
C ARG A 51 -25.84 -16.23 -2.94
N ILE A 52 -25.68 -16.74 -1.72
CA ILE A 52 -25.31 -15.90 -0.56
C ILE A 52 -23.91 -15.28 -0.77
N ASN A 53 -22.95 -16.05 -1.28
CA ASN A 53 -21.61 -15.55 -1.55
C ASN A 53 -21.60 -14.47 -2.64
N GLU A 54 -22.44 -14.61 -3.68
CA GLU A 54 -22.62 -13.59 -4.70
C GLU A 54 -23.14 -12.27 -4.09
N GLN A 55 -24.15 -12.34 -3.22
CA GLN A 55 -24.67 -11.17 -2.50
C GLN A 55 -23.63 -10.53 -1.57
N LEU A 56 -22.79 -11.34 -0.91
CA LEU A 56 -21.68 -10.83 -0.10
C LEU A 56 -20.65 -10.10 -0.97
N LEU A 57 -20.32 -10.65 -2.14
CA LEU A 57 -19.39 -10.03 -3.09
C LEU A 57 -19.93 -8.70 -3.61
N GLU A 58 -21.23 -8.60 -3.90
CA GLU A 58 -21.88 -7.34 -4.30
C GLU A 58 -21.72 -6.27 -3.21
N ILE A 59 -21.98 -6.62 -1.94
CA ILE A 59 -21.81 -5.70 -0.81
C ILE A 59 -20.36 -5.25 -0.66
N ASP A 60 -19.39 -6.16 -0.82
CA ASP A 60 -17.97 -5.83 -0.75
C ASP A 60 -17.54 -4.89 -1.90
N GLN A 61 -18.10 -5.08 -3.09
CA GLN A 61 -17.87 -4.18 -4.24
C GLN A 61 -18.45 -2.78 -4.00
N ASP A 62 -19.66 -2.68 -3.47
CA ASP A 62 -20.29 -1.40 -3.11
C ASP A 62 -19.46 -0.68 -2.04
N LEU A 63 -19.02 -1.39 -1.00
CA LEU A 63 -18.15 -0.85 0.04
C LEU A 63 -16.83 -0.32 -0.55
N ALA A 64 -16.20 -1.07 -1.45
CA ALA A 64 -14.97 -0.64 -2.12
C ALA A 64 -15.18 0.64 -2.94
N ALA A 65 -16.31 0.74 -3.64
CA ALA A 65 -16.67 1.93 -4.41
C ALA A 65 -16.89 3.16 -3.51
N GLU A 66 -17.59 3.00 -2.38
CA GLU A 66 -17.80 4.08 -1.41
C GLU A 66 -16.49 4.55 -0.77
N ILE A 67 -15.63 3.62 -0.36
CA ILE A 67 -14.29 3.94 0.19
C ILE A 67 -13.50 4.75 -0.83
N LYS A 68 -13.48 4.32 -2.09
CA LYS A 68 -12.78 5.02 -3.18
C LYS A 68 -13.32 6.44 -3.37
N ALA A 69 -14.64 6.60 -3.45
CA ALA A 69 -15.28 7.90 -3.62
C ALA A 69 -14.98 8.86 -2.46
N VAL A 70 -14.97 8.36 -1.22
CA VAL A 70 -14.58 9.14 -0.04
C VAL A 70 -13.11 9.53 -0.10
N GLN A 71 -12.22 8.60 -0.45
CA GLN A 71 -10.79 8.85 -0.59
C GLN A 71 -10.51 9.94 -1.63
N GLU A 72 -11.09 9.84 -2.83
CA GLU A 72 -10.97 10.83 -3.90
C GLU A 72 -11.45 12.23 -3.46
N LYS A 73 -12.60 12.29 -2.77
CA LYS A 73 -13.15 13.53 -2.22
C LYS A 73 -12.18 14.22 -1.25
N TYR A 74 -11.52 13.47 -0.37
CA TYR A 74 -10.58 14.05 0.58
C TYR A 74 -9.20 14.31 -0.03
N ASN A 75 -8.74 13.50 -0.98
CA ASN A 75 -7.53 13.75 -1.74
C ASN A 75 -7.65 15.06 -2.53
N ALA A 76 -8.79 15.32 -3.17
CA ALA A 76 -9.06 16.59 -3.84
C ALA A 76 -8.98 17.81 -2.90
N LYS A 77 -9.43 17.67 -1.64
CA LYS A 77 -9.31 18.71 -0.61
C LYS A 77 -7.87 18.92 -0.12
N LYS A 78 -7.08 17.85 -0.04
CA LYS A 78 -5.67 17.90 0.39
C LYS A 78 -4.75 18.52 -0.67
N ARG A 79 -5.03 18.30 -1.96
CA ARG A 79 -4.21 18.79 -3.09
C ARG A 79 -3.80 20.26 -2.99
N PRO A 80 -4.69 21.25 -2.80
CA PRO A 80 -4.28 22.65 -2.68
C PRO A 80 -3.45 22.94 -1.42
N LEU A 81 -3.56 22.12 -0.37
CA LEU A 81 -2.73 22.23 0.83
C LEU A 81 -1.34 21.64 0.61
N PHE A 82 -1.22 20.55 -0.15
CA PHE A 82 0.07 20.01 -0.58
C PHE A 82 0.82 21.03 -1.42
N GLU A 83 0.20 21.64 -2.41
CA GLU A 83 0.84 22.69 -3.23
C GLU A 83 1.33 23.88 -2.38
N LYS A 84 0.53 24.32 -1.39
CA LYS A 84 0.93 25.38 -0.45
C LYS A 84 2.10 24.95 0.43
N ARG A 85 2.08 23.71 0.93
CA ARG A 85 3.16 23.14 1.74
C ARG A 85 4.44 23.03 0.93
N ASP A 86 4.36 22.56 -0.31
CA ASP A 86 5.52 22.38 -1.19
C ASP A 86 6.16 23.73 -1.51
N LYS A 87 5.35 24.77 -1.76
CA LYS A 87 5.85 26.15 -1.90
C LYS A 87 6.47 26.70 -0.61
N ALA A 88 5.99 26.30 0.56
CA ALA A 88 6.59 26.71 1.83
C ALA A 88 7.94 25.99 2.05
N ALA A 89 7.98 24.68 1.79
CA ALA A 89 9.18 23.85 1.88
C ALA A 89 10.28 24.33 0.92
N SER A 90 9.93 24.77 -0.29
CA SER A 90 10.91 25.28 -1.26
C SER A 90 11.63 26.56 -0.81
N ASN A 91 11.13 27.26 0.22
CA ASN A 91 11.82 28.42 0.80
C ASN A 91 12.82 28.05 1.90
N ILE A 92 12.84 26.78 2.33
CA ILE A 92 13.78 26.28 3.33
C ILE A 92 15.00 25.73 2.57
N PRO A 93 16.19 26.32 2.73
CA PRO A 93 17.40 25.80 2.11
C PRO A 93 17.67 24.36 2.58
N ASN A 94 18.13 23.50 1.68
CA ASN A 94 18.53 22.11 1.96
C ASN A 94 17.44 21.23 2.61
N PHE A 95 16.17 21.64 2.59
CA PHE A 95 15.06 20.99 3.28
C PHE A 95 15.04 19.46 3.12
N TRP A 96 15.10 18.96 1.90
CA TRP A 96 15.05 17.53 1.64
C TRP A 96 16.32 16.79 2.09
N ALA A 97 17.50 17.38 1.88
CA ALA A 97 18.76 16.80 2.32
C ALA A 97 18.78 16.62 3.85
N ASP A 98 18.42 17.67 4.58
CA ASP A 98 18.37 17.65 6.05
C ASP A 98 17.37 16.62 6.58
N ILE A 99 16.22 16.46 5.91
CA ILE A 99 15.22 15.44 6.26
C ILE A 99 15.77 14.03 6.06
N PHE A 100 16.40 13.76 4.92
CA PHE A 100 16.92 12.42 4.63
C PHE A 100 18.09 12.06 5.56
N GLU A 101 18.96 13.02 5.86
CA GLU A 101 20.09 12.81 6.79
C GLU A 101 19.63 12.59 8.23
N SER A 102 18.63 13.36 8.70
CA SER A 102 18.17 13.29 10.09
C SER A 102 17.18 12.17 10.38
N HIS A 103 16.55 11.57 9.35
CA HIS A 103 15.58 10.50 9.55
C HIS A 103 16.31 9.17 9.87
N PRO A 104 16.03 8.52 11.01
CA PRO A 104 16.80 7.35 11.48
C PRO A 104 16.95 6.23 10.44
N SER A 105 15.89 5.93 9.69
CA SER A 105 15.93 4.87 8.68
C SER A 105 16.69 5.23 7.42
N PHE A 106 16.81 6.52 7.08
CA PHE A 106 17.49 6.96 5.85
C PHE A 106 18.95 7.31 6.13
N GLY A 107 19.24 7.97 7.26
CA GLY A 107 20.62 8.30 7.66
C GLY A 107 21.53 7.08 7.82
N GLU A 108 20.98 5.91 8.19
CA GLU A 108 21.76 4.67 8.27
C GLU A 108 22.05 4.02 6.89
N ILE A 109 21.23 4.30 5.88
CA ILE A 109 21.31 3.65 4.56
C ILE A 109 22.08 4.51 3.55
N LEU A 110 22.01 5.83 3.69
CA LEU A 110 22.63 6.77 2.75
C LEU A 110 24.13 6.86 2.96
N SER A 111 24.89 6.72 1.88
CA SER A 111 26.34 6.95 1.90
C SER A 111 26.67 8.44 1.92
N GLU A 112 27.92 8.79 2.25
CA GLU A 112 28.40 10.17 2.16
C GLU A 112 28.19 10.77 0.77
N PHE A 113 28.32 9.95 -0.28
CA PHE A 113 28.07 10.38 -1.66
C PHE A 113 26.60 10.68 -1.92
N ASP A 114 25.69 9.87 -1.39
CA ASP A 114 24.26 10.11 -1.54
C ASP A 114 23.84 11.41 -0.84
N LEU A 115 24.39 11.66 0.35
CA LEU A 115 24.19 12.91 1.08
C LEU A 115 24.72 14.12 0.29
N GLU A 116 25.89 14.01 -0.35
CA GLU A 116 26.44 15.05 -1.24
C GLU A 116 25.48 15.34 -2.42
N VAL A 117 24.96 14.30 -3.07
CA VAL A 117 23.99 14.42 -4.17
C VAL A 117 22.69 15.08 -3.70
N LEU A 118 22.20 14.70 -2.52
CA LEU A 118 20.95 15.22 -1.95
C LEU A 118 21.02 16.73 -1.65
N GLN A 119 22.20 17.33 -1.48
CA GLN A 119 22.37 18.79 -1.38
C GLN A 119 21.90 19.55 -2.64
N TYR A 120 21.78 18.85 -3.77
CA TYR A 120 21.26 19.40 -5.02
C TYR A 120 19.77 19.15 -5.22
N MET A 121 19.13 18.39 -4.32
CA MET A 121 17.71 18.12 -4.37
C MET A 121 16.91 19.39 -4.05
N THR A 122 15.89 19.64 -4.87
CA THR A 122 15.02 20.83 -4.81
C THR A 122 13.59 20.48 -4.47
N ASP A 123 13.12 19.30 -4.87
CA ASP A 123 11.75 18.88 -4.67
C ASP A 123 11.61 17.35 -4.64
N LEU A 124 10.55 16.86 -3.99
CA LEU A 124 10.14 15.46 -3.96
C LEU A 124 8.63 15.40 -4.25
N LYS A 125 8.25 14.69 -5.30
CA LYS A 125 6.84 14.47 -5.63
C LYS A 125 6.49 13.00 -5.55
N VAL A 126 5.36 12.72 -4.92
CA VAL A 126 4.72 11.41 -4.94
C VAL A 126 3.43 11.54 -5.71
N THR A 127 3.29 10.79 -6.80
CA THR A 127 2.09 10.76 -7.64
C THR A 127 1.47 9.38 -7.53
N GLU A 128 0.22 9.31 -7.06
CA GLU A 128 -0.60 8.10 -7.11
C GLU A 128 -1.00 7.84 -8.57
N GLY A 129 -0.77 6.63 -9.04
CA GLY A 129 -1.20 6.11 -10.33
C GLY A 129 -2.41 5.18 -10.19
N ASP A 130 -2.78 4.51 -11.28
CA ASP A 130 -3.85 3.51 -11.26
C ASP A 130 -3.41 2.23 -10.53
N ASN A 131 -4.37 1.49 -9.95
CA ASN A 131 -4.17 0.18 -9.30
C ASN A 131 -3.05 0.16 -8.24
N ASP A 132 -3.12 1.06 -7.26
CA ASP A 132 -2.16 1.16 -6.14
C ASP A 132 -0.71 1.41 -6.56
N ALA A 133 -0.48 1.79 -7.82
CA ALA A 133 0.81 2.25 -8.27
C ALA A 133 1.12 3.65 -7.71
N PHE A 134 2.38 3.92 -7.40
CA PHE A 134 2.83 5.29 -7.11
C PHE A 134 4.20 5.57 -7.69
N LYS A 135 4.40 6.79 -8.15
CA LYS A 135 5.67 7.31 -8.66
C LYS A 135 6.27 8.25 -7.63
N VAL A 136 7.49 7.95 -7.19
CA VAL A 136 8.32 8.87 -6.40
C VAL A 136 9.32 9.52 -7.34
N GLU A 137 9.28 10.84 -7.45
CA GLU A 137 10.17 11.62 -8.32
C GLU A 137 10.91 12.69 -7.53
N MET A 138 12.23 12.67 -7.63
CA MET A 138 13.15 13.61 -6.99
C MET A 138 13.69 14.58 -8.03
N PHE A 139 13.64 15.87 -7.75
CA PHE A 139 14.07 16.94 -8.66
C PHE A 139 15.36 17.57 -8.17
N PHE A 140 16.30 17.81 -9.09
CA PHE A 140 17.63 18.31 -8.78
C PHE A 140 17.92 19.58 -9.56
N LYS A 141 18.62 20.51 -8.91
CA LYS A 141 19.31 21.60 -9.60
C LYS A 141 20.52 21.04 -10.35
N GLU A 142 21.08 21.83 -11.26
CA GLU A 142 22.33 21.46 -11.94
C GLU A 142 23.41 21.10 -10.92
N ASN A 143 24.04 19.94 -11.11
CA ASN A 143 24.98 19.37 -10.17
C ASN A 143 26.15 18.68 -10.91
N PRO A 144 27.29 18.44 -10.25
CA PRO A 144 28.47 17.86 -10.88
C PRO A 144 28.37 16.33 -11.10
N HIS A 145 27.33 15.66 -10.59
CA HIS A 145 27.26 14.20 -10.54
C HIS A 145 26.53 13.59 -11.75
N PHE A 146 25.40 14.15 -12.16
CA PHE A 146 24.61 13.63 -13.29
C PHE A 146 23.91 14.75 -14.07
N GLU A 147 23.43 14.42 -15.27
CA GLU A 147 22.72 15.36 -16.16
C GLU A 147 21.21 15.44 -15.91
N ASN A 148 20.63 14.43 -15.24
CA ASN A 148 19.21 14.37 -14.97
C ASN A 148 18.73 15.58 -14.15
N ALA A 149 17.67 16.25 -14.62
CA ALA A 149 16.93 17.23 -13.81
C ALA A 149 15.97 16.57 -12.80
N SER A 150 15.54 15.34 -13.07
CA SER A 150 14.81 14.49 -12.14
C SER A 150 15.16 13.02 -12.32
N ILE A 151 15.06 12.26 -11.22
CA ILE A 151 15.09 10.80 -11.21
C ILE A 151 13.84 10.29 -10.51
N PHE A 152 13.33 9.14 -10.93
CA PHE A 152 12.10 8.59 -10.39
C PHE A 152 12.18 7.08 -10.18
N VAL A 153 11.29 6.60 -9.32
CA VAL A 153 10.96 5.18 -9.16
C VAL A 153 9.45 5.05 -9.25
N ASN A 154 8.98 4.21 -10.18
CA ASN A 154 7.60 3.74 -10.21
C ASN A 154 7.53 2.47 -9.36
N VAL A 155 6.57 2.42 -8.45
CA VAL A 155 6.24 1.25 -7.65
C VAL A 155 4.87 0.79 -8.08
N THR A 156 4.74 -0.48 -8.45
CA THR A 156 3.47 -1.11 -8.84
C THR A 156 3.25 -2.34 -7.98
N GLU A 157 2.04 -2.49 -7.43
CA GLU A 157 1.64 -3.71 -6.75
C GLU A 157 0.90 -4.63 -7.74
N THR A 158 1.27 -5.90 -7.79
CA THR A 158 0.59 -6.92 -8.61
C THR A 158 0.48 -8.19 -7.77
N ASP A 159 -0.75 -8.60 -7.46
CA ASP A 159 -1.07 -9.79 -6.67
C ASP A 159 -0.32 -9.88 -5.33
N GLY A 160 -0.13 -8.74 -4.65
CA GLY A 160 0.58 -8.63 -3.37
C GLY A 160 2.11 -8.60 -3.48
N ALA A 161 2.67 -8.60 -4.70
CA ALA A 161 4.08 -8.38 -4.96
C ALA A 161 4.33 -6.94 -5.44
N TYR A 162 5.39 -6.30 -4.93
CA TYR A 162 5.81 -4.98 -5.37
C TYR A 162 6.90 -5.09 -6.44
N ASP A 163 6.69 -4.44 -7.58
CA ASP A 163 7.72 -4.21 -8.60
C ASP A 163 8.14 -2.74 -8.60
N CYS A 164 9.43 -2.50 -8.85
CA CYS A 164 10.04 -1.18 -8.78
C CYS A 164 10.83 -0.88 -10.06
N GLN A 165 10.37 0.10 -10.83
CA GLN A 165 11.05 0.56 -12.05
C GLN A 165 11.65 1.96 -11.86
N GLY A 166 12.97 2.03 -11.81
CA GLY A 166 13.72 3.29 -11.69
C GLY A 166 14.07 3.93 -13.05
N SER A 167 14.28 5.25 -13.03
CA SER A 167 14.86 5.98 -14.15
C SER A 167 16.35 5.68 -14.35
N THR A 168 16.83 5.66 -15.59
CA THR A 168 18.27 5.59 -15.88
C THR A 168 18.97 6.90 -15.52
N ILE A 169 20.03 6.81 -14.71
CA ILE A 169 20.86 7.96 -14.32
C ILE A 169 21.97 8.17 -15.36
N LYS A 170 22.07 9.39 -15.88
CA LYS A 170 23.12 9.83 -16.82
C LYS A 170 24.26 10.47 -16.04
N TRP A 171 25.15 9.63 -15.55
CA TRP A 171 26.33 10.05 -14.79
C TRP A 171 27.27 10.90 -15.63
N LYS A 172 27.73 12.01 -15.07
CA LYS A 172 28.80 12.82 -15.69
C LYS A 172 30.13 12.08 -15.52
N SER A 173 30.99 12.15 -16.54
CA SER A 173 32.19 11.30 -16.69
C SER A 173 33.28 11.43 -15.60
N LEU A 174 33.05 12.19 -14.53
CA LEU A 174 33.95 12.24 -13.38
C LEU A 174 33.89 10.97 -12.50
N ARG A 175 33.03 9.98 -12.80
CA ARG A 175 33.15 8.64 -12.21
C ARG A 175 32.90 7.53 -13.24
N ASN A 176 33.98 6.94 -13.73
CA ASN A 176 34.00 5.49 -13.95
C ASN A 176 33.77 4.84 -12.58
N VAL A 177 32.55 4.37 -12.32
CA VAL A 177 32.32 3.39 -11.27
C VAL A 177 32.59 2.04 -11.94
N GLY A 178 33.80 1.51 -11.73
CA GLY A 178 34.15 0.14 -12.06
C GLY A 178 33.55 -0.85 -11.08
#